data_AF-A0A914BVN4-F1
#
_entry.id   AF-A0A914BVN4-F1
#
_cell.length_a   1.000
_cell.length_b   1.000
_cell.length_c   1.000
_cell.angle_alpha   90.00
_cell.angle_beta   90.00
_cell.angle_gamma   90.00
#
_symmetry.space_group_name_H-M   'P 1'
#
loop_
_entity.id
_entity.type
_entity.pdbx_description
1 polymer ?
#
loop_
_entity_poly.entity_id
_entity_poly.type
_entity_poly.pdbx_seq_one_letter_code
_entity_poly.pdbx_strand_id
1 'polypeptide(L)'
;MVVETASKSSPNDEDKTIAKLSAELISCQSYWQRRCKMAMLKNSGLSEKKIKLLEFDLNLNFLDVNGVIENVSELYKNYPSEEDVMSRLKKFIELLLEASNKAFVSEIILHIPPQTLLDIFFHVYPTKRSAVGTLSVYFLLANSNSASLNSIGKCFFGSYQAAREEYAKEEPEMYQKTGGVTPYDLLLLHLARSFSEASFGDLDLNQVGFIYITMLNCCVADSEKRLTKNFYGAGIENLTPIYPAQEWNSCVLTLLALFQKREVLIPAFASLKASGISLTIQNLANAVFTENFDLLNYSEILRLLFSYAYAKSLSCLNEDFLVRIPAHMYNVSLDSLTQIWTHFIKPQKSFDSSIDSVKDNIGPDTAECLEITRKLVESCIPNIELFLKFLETCHFEKIFSLIGYSLMVSGQYPLCLKFITMAIQTNITQREYLVLTLQLIQTNLALRDFQNSYEMIVILLEELMKTNTKSKIFVPIIPSDEDYYILIKEKSIINYLCLMLFHIVWCLYVKLDNDVTKDFLLDALLMIAQSIWDFQGYALFPYLAKHITKRRSLFFPDLDQYLNNMAILSEFTLMFNVKFCISSEKKEYISNLKFRDWMLQVKLTKEDPTTLLMKFFKFYKDAFLDLFNIPK
;
A
#
# COMPACT_ATOMS: atom_id res chain seq x y z
N MET A 1 -70.99 13.21 57.32
CA MET A 1 -70.46 12.32 56.27
C MET A 1 -70.71 12.97 54.92
N VAL A 2 -69.70 13.64 54.38
CA VAL A 2 -69.61 13.95 52.96
C VAL A 2 -68.31 13.31 52.52
N VAL A 3 -68.45 12.29 51.67
CA VAL A 3 -67.37 11.54 51.07
C VAL A 3 -66.86 12.39 49.93
N GLU A 4 -65.71 13.05 50.10
CA GLU A 4 -64.96 13.58 48.96
C GLU A 4 -64.22 12.41 48.32
N THR A 5 -64.79 11.97 47.19
CA THR A 5 -64.22 11.02 46.27
C THR A 5 -62.87 11.55 45.77
N ALA A 6 -61.78 10.88 46.15
CA ALA A 6 -60.51 10.99 45.46
C ALA A 6 -60.73 10.63 43.99
N SER A 7 -60.72 11.65 43.13
CA SER A 7 -60.73 11.47 41.69
C SER A 7 -59.49 10.65 41.31
N LYS A 8 -59.71 9.44 40.81
CA LYS A 8 -58.68 8.71 40.08
C LYS A 8 -58.37 9.54 38.83
N SER A 9 -57.31 10.33 38.91
CA SER A 9 -56.68 10.96 37.76
C SER A 9 -56.39 9.89 36.73
N SER A 10 -56.81 10.13 35.48
CA SER A 10 -56.46 9.26 34.38
C SER A 10 -54.93 9.29 34.20
N PRO A 11 -54.27 8.20 33.77
CA PRO A 11 -52.83 8.18 33.51
C PRO A 11 -52.36 9.36 32.63
N ASN A 12 -53.23 9.83 31.73
CA ASN A 12 -53.00 10.94 30.80
C ASN A 12 -52.96 12.36 31.43
N ASP A 13 -53.61 12.57 32.57
CA ASP A 13 -53.58 13.89 33.26
C ASP A 13 -52.38 14.03 34.20
N GLU A 14 -51.86 12.90 34.69
CA GLU A 14 -50.70 12.87 35.56
C GLU A 14 -49.40 13.09 34.79
N ASP A 15 -49.26 12.52 33.59
CA ASP A 15 -48.09 12.73 32.73
C ASP A 15 -47.99 14.19 32.23
N LYS A 16 -49.12 14.85 31.98
CA LYS A 16 -49.17 16.29 31.70
C LYS A 16 -48.72 17.13 32.90
N THR A 17 -49.08 16.70 34.10
CA THR A 17 -48.69 17.37 35.34
C THR A 17 -47.18 17.22 35.58
N ILE A 18 -46.62 16.03 35.35
CA ILE A 18 -45.18 15.79 35.43
C ILE A 18 -44.42 16.61 34.38
N ALA A 19 -44.86 16.59 33.12
CA ALA A 19 -44.22 17.38 32.06
C ALA A 19 -44.23 18.89 32.36
N LYS A 20 -45.34 19.40 32.91
CA LYS A 20 -45.47 20.79 33.35
C LYS A 20 -44.52 21.11 34.52
N LEU A 21 -44.47 20.25 35.53
CA LEU A 21 -43.57 20.40 36.69
C LEU A 21 -42.10 20.32 36.26
N SER A 22 -41.73 19.42 35.36
CA SER A 22 -40.38 19.35 34.78
C SER A 22 -40.02 20.65 34.06
N ALA A 23 -40.91 21.21 33.25
CA ALA A 23 -40.67 22.49 32.56
C ALA A 23 -40.53 23.67 33.55
N GLU A 24 -41.32 23.70 34.62
CA GLU A 24 -41.22 24.70 35.69
C GLU A 24 -39.94 24.56 36.55
N LEU A 25 -39.38 23.36 36.63
CA LEU A 25 -38.11 23.10 37.32
C LEU A 25 -36.91 23.45 36.41
N ILE A 26 -36.98 23.14 35.11
CA ILE A 26 -35.94 23.47 34.12
C ILE A 26 -35.82 24.99 33.95
N SER A 27 -36.93 25.72 34.01
CA SER A 27 -36.96 27.19 33.95
C SER A 27 -36.36 27.90 35.19
N CYS A 28 -36.02 27.16 36.26
CA CYS A 28 -35.38 27.75 37.43
C CYS A 28 -33.90 28.08 37.14
N GLN A 29 -33.53 29.34 37.35
CA GLN A 29 -32.22 29.86 36.96
C GLN A 29 -31.07 29.42 37.89
N SER A 30 -31.34 29.11 39.16
CA SER A 30 -30.30 28.72 40.14
C SER A 30 -30.48 27.32 40.71
N TYR A 31 -29.37 26.71 41.11
CA TYR A 31 -29.33 25.42 41.80
C TYR A 31 -30.24 25.40 43.04
N TRP A 32 -30.17 26.45 43.87
CA TRP A 32 -30.96 26.55 45.10
C TRP A 32 -32.46 26.66 44.84
N GLN A 33 -32.88 27.41 43.82
CA GLN A 33 -34.29 27.46 43.42
C GLN A 33 -34.83 26.07 43.04
N ARG A 34 -34.03 25.28 42.33
CA ARG A 34 -34.39 23.89 41.96
C ARG A 34 -34.51 23.00 43.19
N ARG A 35 -33.51 23.04 44.10
CA ARG A 35 -33.53 22.26 45.34
C ARG A 35 -34.70 22.63 46.25
N CYS A 36 -35.02 23.92 46.38
CA CYS A 36 -36.17 24.39 47.14
C CYS A 36 -37.49 23.89 46.54
N LYS A 37 -37.68 23.99 45.21
CA LYS A 37 -38.88 23.46 44.56
C LYS A 37 -38.98 21.94 44.69
N MET A 38 -37.88 21.21 44.55
CA MET A 38 -37.86 19.75 44.77
C MET A 38 -38.21 19.38 46.21
N ALA A 39 -37.74 20.13 47.21
CA ALA A 39 -38.12 19.92 48.61
C ALA A 39 -39.61 20.20 48.86
N MET A 40 -40.20 21.19 48.19
CA MET A 40 -41.64 21.46 48.27
C MET A 40 -42.45 20.32 47.62
N LEU A 41 -41.98 19.76 46.51
CA LEU A 41 -42.61 18.62 45.84
C LEU A 41 -42.53 17.32 46.66
N LYS A 42 -41.47 17.14 47.47
CA LYS A 42 -41.39 16.02 48.43
C LYS A 42 -42.52 16.04 49.47
N ASN A 43 -43.07 17.22 49.75
CA ASN A 43 -44.17 17.42 50.70
C ASN A 43 -45.55 17.51 50.01
N SER A 44 -45.63 17.38 48.68
CA SER A 44 -46.88 17.59 47.92
C SER A 44 -47.71 16.33 47.70
N GLY A 45 -47.39 15.21 48.37
CA GLY A 45 -48.11 13.94 48.27
C GLY A 45 -47.85 13.13 47.00
N LEU A 46 -46.85 13.49 46.20
CA LEU A 46 -46.39 12.69 45.06
C LEU A 46 -45.73 11.38 45.54
N SER A 47 -45.83 10.32 44.74
CA SER A 47 -45.12 9.08 45.06
C SER A 47 -43.61 9.27 44.97
N GLU A 48 -42.87 8.53 45.80
CA GLU A 48 -41.41 8.55 45.85
C GLU A 48 -40.78 8.32 44.47
N LYS A 49 -41.30 7.37 43.70
CA LYS A 49 -40.91 7.13 42.30
C LYS A 49 -41.03 8.38 41.43
N LYS A 50 -42.16 9.10 41.49
CA LYS A 50 -42.40 10.28 40.65
C LYS A 50 -41.46 11.42 40.99
N ILE A 51 -41.18 11.61 42.28
CA ILE A 51 -40.18 12.58 42.75
C ILE A 51 -38.81 12.20 42.20
N LYS A 52 -38.43 10.91 42.26
CA LYS A 52 -37.15 10.42 41.73
C LYS A 52 -37.02 10.57 40.22
N LEU A 53 -38.09 10.35 39.46
CA LEU A 53 -38.10 10.62 38.01
C LEU A 53 -37.92 12.11 37.69
N LEU A 54 -38.53 13.01 38.47
CA LEU A 54 -38.33 14.46 38.33
C LEU A 54 -36.91 14.89 38.71
N GLU A 55 -36.34 14.32 39.78
CA GLU A 55 -34.93 14.53 40.15
C GLU A 55 -34.00 14.04 39.03
N PHE A 56 -34.30 12.89 38.43
CA PHE A 56 -33.52 12.33 37.33
C PHE A 56 -33.56 13.23 36.09
N ASP A 57 -34.74 13.64 35.65
CA ASP A 57 -34.90 14.54 34.50
C ASP A 57 -34.18 15.87 34.73
N LEU A 58 -34.20 16.41 35.96
CA LEU A 58 -33.44 17.61 36.31
C LEU A 58 -31.94 17.38 36.25
N ASN A 59 -31.46 16.31 36.87
CA ASN A 59 -30.03 16.02 36.96
C ASN A 59 -29.45 15.75 35.56
N LEU A 60 -30.20 15.09 34.67
CA LEU A 60 -29.84 14.94 33.26
C LEU A 60 -29.79 16.28 32.52
N ASN A 61 -30.80 17.14 32.66
CA ASN A 61 -30.84 18.44 31.97
C ASN A 61 -29.70 19.39 32.39
N PHE A 62 -29.27 19.30 33.64
CA PHE A 62 -28.19 20.14 34.18
C PHE A 62 -26.84 19.43 34.25
N LEU A 63 -26.74 18.20 33.74
CA LEU A 63 -25.52 17.39 33.73
C LEU A 63 -24.91 17.20 35.15
N ASP A 64 -25.76 17.03 36.16
CA ASP A 64 -25.34 16.75 37.55
C ASP A 64 -24.98 15.27 37.71
N VAL A 65 -23.70 14.98 37.63
CA VAL A 65 -23.11 13.62 37.67
C VAL A 65 -23.61 12.82 38.86
N ASN A 66 -23.45 13.33 40.09
CA ASN A 66 -23.76 12.59 41.31
C ASN A 66 -25.26 12.27 41.41
N GLY A 67 -26.08 13.28 41.10
CA GLY A 67 -27.52 13.12 41.11
C GLY A 67 -28.04 12.16 40.03
N VAL A 68 -27.35 12.05 38.89
CA VAL A 68 -27.67 11.04 37.86
C VAL A 68 -27.28 9.65 38.34
N ILE A 69 -26.06 9.43 38.85
CA ILE A 69 -25.58 8.11 39.30
C ILE A 69 -26.49 7.50 40.37
N GLU A 70 -26.83 8.29 41.40
CA GLU A 70 -27.72 7.86 42.48
C GLU A 70 -29.09 7.45 41.93
N ASN A 71 -29.68 8.29 41.08
CA ASN A 71 -31.00 8.07 40.53
C ASN A 71 -31.05 6.90 39.53
N VAL A 72 -30.04 6.71 38.67
CA VAL A 72 -29.98 5.54 37.76
C VAL A 72 -29.97 4.25 38.57
N SER A 73 -29.11 4.18 39.57
CA SER A 73 -28.93 2.98 40.40
C SER A 73 -30.21 2.63 41.17
N GLU A 74 -30.87 3.65 41.74
CA GLU A 74 -32.08 3.48 42.54
C GLU A 74 -33.30 3.18 41.67
N LEU A 75 -33.49 3.90 40.56
CA LEU A 75 -34.61 3.69 39.64
C LEU A 75 -34.53 2.31 38.97
N TYR A 76 -33.34 1.90 38.52
CA TYR A 76 -33.18 0.59 37.88
C TYR A 76 -33.37 -0.56 38.87
N LYS A 77 -32.86 -0.42 40.11
CA LYS A 77 -32.99 -1.47 41.14
C LYS A 77 -34.44 -1.64 41.61
N ASN A 78 -35.17 -0.55 41.79
CA ASN A 78 -36.49 -0.58 42.42
C ASN A 78 -37.65 -0.68 41.41
N TYR A 79 -37.45 -0.24 40.16
CA TYR A 79 -38.51 -0.16 39.14
C TYR A 79 -38.04 -0.61 37.73
N PRO A 80 -37.42 -1.81 37.57
CA PRO A 80 -36.76 -2.22 36.32
C PRO A 80 -37.69 -2.48 35.13
N SER A 81 -38.99 -2.63 35.36
CA SER A 81 -39.97 -3.03 34.32
C SER A 81 -41.06 -1.98 34.08
N GLU A 82 -40.94 -0.80 34.68
CA GLU A 82 -41.95 0.25 34.56
C GLU A 82 -41.69 1.16 33.35
N GLU A 83 -42.70 1.36 32.51
CA GLU A 83 -42.58 2.02 31.21
C GLU A 83 -42.09 3.47 31.30
N ASP A 84 -42.54 4.20 32.32
CA ASP A 84 -42.14 5.58 32.58
C ASP A 84 -40.65 5.69 32.95
N VAL A 85 -40.15 4.76 33.77
CA VAL A 85 -38.73 4.63 34.13
C VAL A 85 -37.89 4.25 32.92
N MET A 86 -38.34 3.26 32.15
CA MET A 86 -37.64 2.80 30.95
C MET A 86 -37.52 3.88 29.88
N SER A 87 -38.54 4.72 29.72
CA SER A 87 -38.48 5.89 28.83
C SER A 87 -37.39 6.89 29.23
N ARG A 88 -37.17 7.09 30.54
CA ARG A 88 -36.11 7.98 31.05
C ARG A 88 -34.73 7.34 30.95
N LEU A 89 -34.60 6.06 31.29
CA LEU A 89 -33.35 5.32 31.14
C LEU A 89 -32.93 5.25 29.66
N LYS A 90 -33.90 5.16 28.73
CA LYS A 90 -33.63 5.26 27.29
C LYS A 90 -32.97 6.59 26.92
N LYS A 91 -33.55 7.71 27.35
CA LYS A 91 -32.96 9.05 27.13
C LYS A 91 -31.56 9.16 27.72
N PHE A 92 -31.34 8.58 28.89
CA PHE A 92 -30.01 8.53 29.50
C PHE A 92 -29.00 7.75 28.64
N ILE A 93 -29.36 6.55 28.18
CA ILE A 93 -28.50 5.77 27.28
C ILE A 93 -28.26 6.52 25.96
N GLU A 94 -29.28 7.16 25.38
CA GLU A 94 -29.14 8.00 24.18
C GLU A 94 -28.15 9.15 24.40
N LEU A 95 -28.24 9.86 25.54
CA LEU A 95 -27.28 10.90 25.92
C LEU A 95 -25.85 10.37 26.08
N LEU A 96 -25.69 9.18 26.65
CA LEU A 96 -24.37 8.55 26.77
C LEU A 96 -23.81 8.20 25.39
N LEU A 97 -24.64 7.68 24.47
CA LEU A 97 -24.24 7.31 23.11
C LEU A 97 -23.94 8.51 22.21
N GLU A 98 -24.65 9.63 22.37
CA GLU A 98 -24.44 10.86 21.60
C GLU A 98 -23.11 11.56 21.93
N ALA A 99 -22.50 11.25 23.09
CA ALA A 99 -21.18 11.73 23.52
C ALA A 99 -20.97 13.26 23.42
N SER A 100 -22.04 14.05 23.48
CA SER A 100 -22.03 15.52 23.30
C SER A 100 -21.26 16.25 24.40
N ASN A 101 -21.15 15.65 25.59
CA ASN A 101 -20.31 16.14 26.70
C ASN A 101 -19.44 15.01 27.26
N LYS A 102 -18.22 14.86 26.72
CA LYS A 102 -17.27 13.82 27.11
C LYS A 102 -16.92 13.83 28.61
N ALA A 103 -16.84 15.00 29.25
CA ALA A 103 -16.50 15.10 30.67
C ALA A 103 -17.61 14.53 31.56
N PHE A 104 -18.86 14.89 31.27
CA PHE A 104 -20.02 14.33 31.96
C PHE A 104 -20.11 12.81 31.76
N VAL A 105 -20.01 12.35 30.51
CA VAL A 105 -20.11 10.93 30.16
C VAL A 105 -18.98 10.12 30.83
N SER A 106 -17.75 10.64 30.85
CA SER A 106 -16.60 10.00 31.50
C SER A 106 -16.81 9.80 33.01
N GLU A 107 -17.31 10.82 33.70
CA GLU A 107 -17.58 10.77 35.14
C GLU A 107 -18.73 9.80 35.49
N ILE A 108 -19.82 9.79 34.72
CA ILE A 108 -20.92 8.82 34.90
C ILE A 108 -20.41 7.39 34.77
N ILE A 109 -19.64 7.11 33.72
CA ILE A 109 -19.14 5.77 33.37
C ILE A 109 -18.17 5.24 34.44
N LEU A 110 -17.40 6.11 35.10
CA LEU A 110 -16.48 5.73 36.18
C LEU A 110 -17.21 5.16 37.40
N HIS A 111 -18.42 5.65 37.68
CA HIS A 111 -19.10 5.40 38.95
C HIS A 111 -20.24 4.40 38.84
N ILE A 112 -20.80 4.17 37.65
CA ILE A 112 -21.81 3.13 37.43
C ILE A 112 -21.11 1.81 37.08
N PRO A 113 -21.43 0.69 37.76
CA PRO A 113 -20.86 -0.60 37.42
C PRO A 113 -21.13 -1.00 35.95
N PRO A 114 -20.13 -1.52 35.21
CA PRO A 114 -20.29 -1.89 33.81
C PRO A 114 -21.47 -2.84 33.53
N GLN A 115 -21.70 -3.80 34.44
CA GLN A 115 -22.82 -4.73 34.33
C GLN A 115 -24.17 -4.03 34.43
N THR A 116 -24.30 -3.03 35.31
CA THR A 116 -25.53 -2.24 35.45
C THR A 116 -25.82 -1.46 34.17
N LEU A 117 -24.81 -0.86 33.54
CA LEU A 117 -24.98 -0.17 32.25
C LEU A 117 -25.41 -1.13 31.14
N LEU A 118 -24.83 -2.34 31.08
CA LEU A 118 -25.24 -3.38 30.13
C LEU A 118 -26.68 -3.82 30.35
N ASP A 119 -27.06 -4.08 31.60
CA ASP A 119 -28.39 -4.57 31.94
C ASP A 119 -29.46 -3.51 31.60
N ILE A 120 -29.18 -2.23 31.88
CA ILE A 120 -30.01 -1.10 31.46
C ILE A 120 -30.08 -1.03 29.93
N PHE A 121 -28.93 -1.09 29.23
CA PHE A 121 -28.89 -1.02 27.77
C PHE A 121 -29.74 -2.11 27.11
N PHE A 122 -29.61 -3.37 27.54
CA PHE A 122 -30.41 -4.47 26.97
C PHE A 122 -31.87 -4.46 27.40
N HIS A 123 -32.21 -3.88 28.56
CA HIS A 123 -33.61 -3.64 28.91
C HIS A 123 -34.24 -2.57 28.02
N VAL A 124 -33.49 -1.50 27.70
CA VAL A 124 -33.96 -0.42 26.82
C VAL A 124 -34.03 -0.88 25.36
N TYR A 125 -33.03 -1.65 24.91
CA TYR A 125 -32.90 -2.14 23.54
C TYR A 125 -32.83 -3.68 23.52
N PRO A 126 -33.94 -4.38 23.82
CA PRO A 126 -33.93 -5.85 23.91
C PRO A 126 -33.59 -6.54 22.59
N THR A 127 -33.91 -5.90 21.46
CA THR A 127 -33.55 -6.39 20.12
C THR A 127 -32.05 -6.28 19.81
N LYS A 128 -31.29 -5.47 20.56
CA LYS A 128 -29.84 -5.32 20.42
C LYS A 128 -29.06 -6.32 21.29
N ARG A 129 -29.72 -7.32 21.90
CA ARG A 129 -29.06 -8.34 22.72
C ARG A 129 -28.27 -9.34 21.86
N SER A 130 -27.09 -8.92 21.43
CA SER A 130 -26.14 -9.69 20.60
C SER A 130 -24.69 -9.40 21.03
N ALA A 131 -23.71 -10.09 20.44
CA ALA A 131 -22.30 -9.79 20.64
C ALA A 131 -21.97 -8.35 20.24
N VAL A 132 -22.54 -7.88 19.13
CA VAL A 132 -22.38 -6.51 18.61
C VAL A 132 -22.98 -5.46 19.55
N GLY A 133 -24.18 -5.71 20.10
CA GLY A 133 -24.78 -4.81 21.08
C GLY A 133 -23.97 -4.73 22.37
N THR A 134 -23.45 -5.87 22.83
CA THR A 134 -22.54 -5.93 23.99
C THR A 134 -21.25 -5.15 23.73
N LEU A 135 -20.65 -5.36 22.56
CA LEU A 135 -19.46 -4.65 22.10
C LEU A 135 -19.67 -3.13 22.06
N SER A 136 -20.83 -2.67 21.60
CA SER A 136 -21.17 -1.24 21.51
C SER A 136 -21.16 -0.56 22.89
N VAL A 137 -21.69 -1.24 23.92
CA VAL A 137 -21.66 -0.72 25.30
C VAL A 137 -20.24 -0.69 25.83
N TYR A 138 -19.47 -1.78 25.71
CA TYR A 138 -18.09 -1.78 26.19
C TYR A 138 -17.20 -0.78 25.46
N PHE A 139 -17.42 -0.58 24.16
CA PHE A 139 -16.72 0.44 23.38
C PHE A 139 -17.00 1.85 23.92
N LEU A 140 -18.26 2.17 24.22
CA LEU A 140 -18.63 3.45 24.84
C LEU A 140 -17.88 3.68 26.16
N LEU A 141 -17.81 2.65 27.01
CA LEU A 141 -17.07 2.71 28.28
C LEU A 141 -15.57 2.96 28.06
N ALA A 142 -14.97 2.24 27.12
CA ALA A 142 -13.54 2.33 26.80
C ALA A 142 -13.15 3.66 26.13
N ASN A 143 -14.02 4.21 25.27
CA ASN A 143 -13.75 5.44 24.51
C ASN A 143 -13.93 6.70 25.37
N SER A 144 -14.77 6.63 26.41
CA SER A 144 -15.08 7.78 27.27
C SER A 144 -14.03 8.00 28.37
N ASN A 145 -13.33 6.95 28.78
CA ASN A 145 -12.26 7.02 29.78
C ASN A 145 -11.28 5.87 29.59
N SER A 146 -9.99 6.17 29.38
CA SER A 146 -8.96 5.12 29.24
C SER A 146 -8.79 4.29 30.52
N ALA A 147 -9.04 4.85 31.70
CA ALA A 147 -8.95 4.12 32.96
C ALA A 147 -9.97 2.98 33.09
N SER A 148 -11.11 3.05 32.37
CA SER A 148 -12.13 2.00 32.39
C SER A 148 -11.62 0.69 31.81
N LEU A 149 -10.66 0.72 30.86
CA LEU A 149 -10.09 -0.47 30.24
C LEU A 149 -9.42 -1.41 31.24
N ASN A 150 -9.01 -0.92 32.41
CA ASN A 150 -8.47 -1.76 33.49
C ASN A 150 -9.51 -2.70 34.10
N SER A 151 -10.80 -2.35 34.05
CA SER A 151 -11.89 -3.14 34.65
C SER A 151 -12.73 -3.89 33.62
N ILE A 152 -12.73 -3.46 32.36
CA ILE A 152 -13.57 -4.06 31.30
C ILE A 152 -12.78 -4.65 30.13
N GLY A 153 -11.45 -4.56 30.11
CA GLY A 153 -10.62 -4.92 28.97
C GLY A 153 -10.90 -6.32 28.43
N LYS A 154 -10.85 -7.35 29.30
CA LYS A 154 -11.21 -8.73 28.93
C LYS A 154 -12.64 -8.88 28.40
N CYS A 155 -13.60 -8.20 29.01
CA CYS A 155 -15.00 -8.29 28.61
C CYS A 155 -15.26 -7.63 27.24
N PHE A 156 -14.63 -6.48 27.00
CA PHE A 156 -14.59 -5.82 25.70
C PHE A 156 -13.99 -6.77 24.66
N PHE A 157 -12.81 -7.30 24.93
CA PHE A 157 -12.09 -8.14 23.97
C PHE A 157 -12.85 -9.44 23.65
N GLY A 158 -13.46 -10.08 24.65
CA GLY A 158 -14.30 -11.27 24.43
C GLY A 158 -15.53 -10.97 23.57
N SER A 159 -16.20 -9.84 23.81
CA SER A 159 -17.35 -9.41 23.00
C SER A 159 -16.94 -9.05 21.57
N TYR A 160 -15.78 -8.42 21.42
CA TYR A 160 -15.17 -8.11 20.13
C TYR A 160 -14.85 -9.38 19.32
N GLN A 161 -14.23 -10.39 19.94
CA GLN A 161 -13.95 -11.66 19.27
C GLN A 161 -15.24 -12.35 18.81
N ALA A 162 -16.26 -12.40 19.68
CA ALA A 162 -17.55 -12.98 19.33
C ALA A 162 -18.22 -12.26 18.14
N ALA A 163 -18.21 -10.92 18.13
CA ALA A 163 -18.77 -10.13 17.01
C ALA A 163 -17.99 -10.35 15.70
N ARG A 164 -16.66 -10.49 15.78
CA ARG A 164 -15.81 -10.80 14.62
C ARG A 164 -16.08 -12.18 14.05
N GLU A 165 -16.28 -13.18 14.90
CA GLU A 165 -16.64 -14.55 14.50
C GLU A 165 -18.05 -14.63 13.89
N GLU A 166 -19.01 -13.88 14.44
CA GLU A 166 -20.37 -13.77 13.90
C GLU A 166 -20.33 -13.18 12.49
N TYR A 167 -19.63 -12.06 12.31
CA TYR A 167 -19.44 -11.45 10.98
C TYR A 167 -18.79 -12.39 9.97
N ALA A 168 -17.74 -13.12 10.37
CA ALA A 168 -17.07 -14.07 9.48
C ALA A 168 -17.98 -15.22 9.03
N LYS A 169 -19.01 -15.56 9.81
CA LYS A 169 -20.03 -16.58 9.46
C LYS A 169 -21.14 -15.99 8.58
N GLU A 170 -21.57 -14.76 8.86
CA GLU A 170 -22.66 -14.10 8.14
C GLU A 170 -22.22 -13.59 6.76
N GLU A 171 -21.01 -13.04 6.67
CA GLU A 171 -20.48 -12.36 5.47
C GLU A 171 -19.13 -12.98 5.03
N PRO A 172 -19.07 -14.30 4.75
CA PRO A 172 -17.81 -15.01 4.51
C PRO A 172 -17.07 -14.51 3.26
N GLU A 173 -17.80 -14.13 2.21
CA GLU A 173 -17.22 -13.60 0.97
C GLU A 173 -16.55 -12.25 1.19
N MET A 174 -17.21 -11.34 1.93
CA MET A 174 -16.65 -10.03 2.26
C MET A 174 -15.46 -10.17 3.21
N TYR A 175 -15.56 -11.06 4.20
CA TYR A 175 -14.46 -11.36 5.12
C TYR A 175 -13.21 -11.89 4.38
N GLN A 176 -13.38 -12.78 3.40
CA GLN A 176 -12.27 -13.23 2.57
C GLN A 176 -11.71 -12.11 1.69
N LYS A 177 -12.57 -11.32 1.05
CA LYS A 177 -12.18 -10.21 0.17
C LYS A 177 -11.38 -9.13 0.89
N THR A 178 -11.68 -8.86 2.15
CA THR A 178 -10.94 -7.89 2.96
C THR A 178 -9.63 -8.45 3.54
N GLY A 179 -9.35 -9.76 3.37
CA GLY A 179 -8.18 -10.41 3.96
C GLY A 179 -8.36 -10.76 5.43
N GLY A 180 -9.59 -11.02 5.85
CA GLY A 180 -9.92 -11.39 7.23
C GLY A 180 -10.04 -10.21 8.18
N VAL A 181 -10.27 -8.99 7.68
CA VAL A 181 -10.62 -7.83 8.54
C VAL A 181 -12.11 -7.53 8.48
N THR A 182 -12.65 -7.09 9.60
CA THR A 182 -14.08 -6.78 9.79
C THR A 182 -14.28 -5.31 10.15
N PRO A 183 -15.48 -4.75 9.92
CA PRO A 183 -15.79 -3.37 10.35
C PRO A 183 -15.55 -3.12 11.84
N TYR A 184 -15.71 -4.15 12.69
CA TYR A 184 -15.46 -4.06 14.13
C TYR A 184 -13.98 -3.88 14.48
N ASP A 185 -13.06 -4.23 13.58
CA ASP A 185 -11.62 -4.05 13.78
C ASP A 185 -11.24 -2.55 13.82
N LEU A 186 -12.05 -1.68 13.21
CA LEU A 186 -11.87 -0.22 13.28
C LEU A 186 -12.00 0.31 14.73
N LEU A 187 -12.74 -0.40 15.59
CA LEU A 187 -12.87 -0.03 17.01
C LEU A 187 -11.53 -0.11 17.74
N LEU A 188 -10.65 -1.04 17.33
CA LEU A 188 -9.32 -1.16 17.90
C LEU A 188 -8.44 0.05 17.54
N LEU A 189 -8.59 0.59 16.32
CA LEU A 189 -7.91 1.82 15.91
C LEU A 189 -8.42 3.03 16.70
N HIS A 190 -9.74 3.14 16.91
CA HIS A 190 -10.32 4.19 17.76
C HIS A 190 -9.79 4.15 19.20
N LEU A 191 -9.62 2.95 19.75
CA LEU A 191 -9.20 2.76 21.14
C LEU A 191 -7.68 2.64 21.32
N ALA A 192 -6.87 2.69 20.26
CA ALA A 192 -5.44 2.42 20.33
C ALA A 192 -4.71 3.30 21.37
N ARG A 193 -5.06 4.59 21.40
CA ARG A 193 -4.54 5.53 22.39
C ARG A 193 -5.00 5.17 23.80
N SER A 194 -6.30 4.91 23.99
CA SER A 194 -6.85 4.51 25.29
C SER A 194 -6.22 3.22 25.81
N PHE A 195 -6.03 2.22 24.94
CA PHE A 195 -5.32 0.99 25.27
C PHE A 195 -3.87 1.25 25.68
N SER A 196 -3.16 2.11 24.94
CA SER A 196 -1.78 2.47 25.26
C SER A 196 -1.68 3.19 26.62
N GLU A 197 -2.54 4.18 26.87
CA GLU A 197 -2.61 4.92 28.14
C GLU A 197 -2.96 4.00 29.33
N ALA A 198 -3.87 3.05 29.12
CA ALA A 198 -4.25 2.05 30.12
C ALA A 198 -3.24 0.89 30.25
N SER A 199 -2.12 0.90 29.52
CA SER A 199 -1.16 -0.21 29.46
C SER A 199 -1.82 -1.57 29.12
N PHE A 200 -2.87 -1.51 28.29
CA PHE A 200 -3.73 -2.62 27.90
C PHE A 200 -4.45 -3.32 29.07
N GLY A 201 -4.50 -2.68 30.25
CA GLY A 201 -5.21 -3.15 31.43
C GLY A 201 -4.97 -4.62 31.74
N ASP A 202 -6.07 -5.35 31.90
CA ASP A 202 -6.10 -6.76 32.26
C ASP A 202 -5.87 -7.74 31.09
N LEU A 203 -5.67 -7.25 29.87
CA LEU A 203 -5.41 -8.09 28.70
C LEU A 203 -4.03 -8.76 28.79
N ASP A 204 -3.95 -10.03 28.39
CA ASP A 204 -2.67 -10.76 28.33
C ASP A 204 -1.85 -10.40 27.07
N LEU A 205 -0.58 -10.83 27.03
CA LEU A 205 0.34 -10.54 25.93
C LEU A 205 -0.15 -11.07 24.57
N ASN A 206 -0.86 -12.20 24.53
CA ASN A 206 -1.37 -12.77 23.28
C ASN A 206 -2.52 -11.91 22.73
N GLN A 207 -3.38 -11.41 23.62
CA GLN A 207 -4.47 -10.50 23.26
C GLN A 207 -3.93 -9.17 22.75
N VAL A 208 -2.91 -8.59 23.40
CA VAL A 208 -2.25 -7.37 22.91
C VAL A 208 -1.60 -7.60 21.54
N GLY A 209 -0.90 -8.73 21.36
CA GLY A 209 -0.30 -9.11 20.08
C GLY A 209 -1.35 -9.30 18.98
N PHE A 210 -2.51 -9.86 19.30
CA PHE A 210 -3.63 -9.97 18.38
C PHE A 210 -4.17 -8.60 17.95
N ILE A 211 -4.39 -7.67 18.91
CA ILE A 211 -4.85 -6.31 18.62
C ILE A 211 -3.88 -5.63 17.65
N TYR A 212 -2.58 -5.72 17.94
CA TYR A 212 -1.52 -5.18 17.10
C TYR A 212 -1.58 -5.70 15.66
N ILE A 213 -1.63 -7.02 15.48
CA ILE A 213 -1.66 -7.65 14.15
C ILE A 213 -2.92 -7.25 13.39
N THR A 214 -4.07 -7.20 14.06
CA THR A 214 -5.34 -6.82 13.43
C THR A 214 -5.32 -5.36 12.97
N MET A 215 -4.76 -4.45 13.77
CA MET A 215 -4.62 -3.04 13.37
C MET A 215 -3.71 -2.89 12.13
N LEU A 216 -2.57 -3.61 12.09
CA LEU A 216 -1.70 -3.63 10.91
C LEU A 216 -2.43 -4.13 9.67
N ASN A 217 -3.18 -5.23 9.80
CA ASN A 217 -3.94 -5.80 8.68
C ASN A 217 -5.01 -4.82 8.18
N CYS A 218 -5.63 -4.04 9.05
CA CYS A 218 -6.56 -2.97 8.64
C CYS A 218 -5.85 -1.91 7.81
N CYS A 219 -4.68 -1.42 8.27
CA CYS A 219 -3.89 -0.42 7.55
C CYS A 219 -3.48 -0.90 6.16
N VAL A 220 -3.07 -2.17 6.05
CA VAL A 220 -2.70 -2.79 4.76
C VAL A 220 -3.93 -2.97 3.86
N ALA A 221 -5.04 -3.51 4.38
CA ALA A 221 -6.25 -3.75 3.60
C ALA A 221 -6.85 -2.45 3.04
N ASP A 222 -6.80 -1.36 3.80
CA ASP A 222 -7.21 -0.03 3.33
C ASP A 222 -6.27 0.49 2.23
N SER A 223 -4.95 0.36 2.42
CA SER A 223 -3.93 0.77 1.43
C SER A 223 -4.05 0.01 0.10
N GLU A 224 -4.48 -1.25 0.15
CA GLU A 224 -4.81 -2.09 -1.02
C GLU A 224 -6.18 -1.78 -1.62
N LYS A 225 -6.95 -0.86 -1.04
CA LYS A 225 -8.32 -0.52 -1.44
C LYS A 225 -9.27 -1.72 -1.38
N ARG A 226 -9.01 -2.68 -0.48
CA ARG A 226 -9.90 -3.82 -0.22
C ARG A 226 -11.14 -3.42 0.58
N LEU A 227 -11.05 -2.31 1.32
CA LEU A 227 -12.15 -1.79 2.15
C LEU A 227 -13.11 -0.94 1.32
N THR A 228 -14.40 -1.31 1.32
CA THR A 228 -15.45 -0.58 0.61
C THR A 228 -16.02 0.57 1.46
N LYS A 229 -16.73 1.53 0.85
CA LYS A 229 -17.38 2.63 1.61
C LYS A 229 -18.29 2.14 2.74
N ASN A 230 -18.98 1.02 2.53
CA ASN A 230 -19.88 0.43 3.53
C ASN A 230 -19.13 -0.15 4.74
N PHE A 231 -17.86 -0.54 4.57
CA PHE A 231 -17.02 -1.07 5.64
C PHE A 231 -16.85 -0.05 6.78
N TYR A 232 -16.69 1.23 6.43
CA TYR A 232 -16.47 2.32 7.37
C TYR A 232 -17.70 2.70 8.21
N GLY A 233 -18.90 2.24 7.82
CA GLY A 233 -20.17 2.56 8.50
C GLY A 233 -20.81 1.38 9.24
N ALA A 234 -20.27 0.17 9.13
CA ALA A 234 -20.97 -1.06 9.53
C ALA A 234 -20.73 -1.49 11.00
N GLY A 235 -19.85 -0.81 11.76
CA GLY A 235 -19.40 -1.29 13.08
C GLY A 235 -20.25 -0.82 14.27
N ILE A 236 -20.50 0.49 14.39
CA ILE A 236 -21.30 1.12 15.46
C ILE A 236 -21.89 2.43 14.90
N GLU A 237 -23.18 2.67 15.14
CA GLU A 237 -23.89 3.90 14.74
C GLU A 237 -23.21 5.15 15.35
N ASN A 238 -23.11 6.25 14.58
CA ASN A 238 -22.56 7.56 14.99
C ASN A 238 -21.03 7.64 15.26
N LEU A 239 -20.24 6.64 14.85
CA LEU A 239 -18.78 6.78 14.85
C LEU A 239 -18.29 7.63 13.68
N THR A 240 -17.34 8.53 13.96
CA THR A 240 -16.57 9.21 12.91
C THR A 240 -15.76 8.18 12.13
N PRO A 241 -15.84 8.13 10.79
CA PRO A 241 -15.06 7.19 10.00
C PRO A 241 -13.56 7.38 10.26
N ILE A 242 -12.88 6.29 10.58
CA ILE A 242 -11.41 6.21 10.59
C ILE A 242 -10.96 5.54 9.30
N TYR A 243 -9.89 6.09 8.69
CA TYR A 243 -9.21 5.51 7.54
C TYR A 243 -7.91 4.84 8.00
N PRO A 244 -7.87 3.49 8.12
CA PRO A 244 -6.72 2.77 8.65
C PRO A 244 -5.39 3.13 7.99
N ALA A 245 -5.36 3.43 6.69
CA ALA A 245 -4.14 3.82 5.98
C ALA A 245 -3.48 5.10 6.54
N GLN A 246 -4.19 5.89 7.35
CA GLN A 246 -3.69 7.10 8.02
C GLN A 246 -3.32 6.86 9.49
N GLU A 247 -3.68 5.70 10.06
CA GLU A 247 -3.59 5.39 11.49
C GLU A 247 -2.38 4.51 11.87
N TRP A 248 -1.33 4.51 11.06
CA TRP A 248 -0.10 3.76 11.36
C TRP A 248 0.53 4.13 12.73
N ASN A 249 0.32 5.36 13.22
CA ASN A 249 0.77 5.80 14.54
C ASN A 249 0.14 4.96 15.65
N SER A 250 -1.13 4.60 15.48
CA SER A 250 -1.86 3.75 16.41
C SER A 250 -1.21 2.36 16.50
N CYS A 251 -0.69 1.81 15.39
CA CYS A 251 0.07 0.57 15.40
C CYS A 251 1.40 0.70 16.17
N VAL A 252 2.11 1.83 16.01
CA VAL A 252 3.36 2.11 16.75
C VAL A 252 3.10 2.21 18.25
N LEU A 253 2.02 2.90 18.67
CA LEU A 253 1.65 3.04 20.09
C LEU A 253 1.33 1.68 20.74
N THR A 254 0.64 0.81 20.01
CA THR A 254 0.35 -0.56 20.46
C THR A 254 1.62 -1.40 20.56
N LEU A 255 2.51 -1.30 19.57
CA LEU A 255 3.80 -2.01 19.57
C LEU A 255 4.68 -1.61 20.76
N LEU A 256 4.73 -0.30 21.04
CA LEU A 256 5.40 0.28 22.21
C LEU A 256 4.90 -0.34 23.52
N ALA A 257 3.58 -0.37 23.70
CA ALA A 257 2.97 -0.93 24.89
C ALA A 257 3.21 -2.44 25.01
N LEU A 258 3.19 -3.17 23.88
CA LEU A 258 3.51 -4.60 23.84
C LEU A 258 4.93 -4.87 24.37
N PHE A 259 5.94 -4.09 23.93
CA PHE A 259 7.31 -4.24 24.42
C PHE A 259 7.48 -3.84 25.88
N GLN A 260 6.80 -2.78 26.33
CA GLN A 260 6.78 -2.41 27.75
C GLN A 260 6.24 -3.56 28.61
N LYS A 261 5.16 -4.21 28.17
CA LYS A 261 4.55 -5.35 28.88
C LYS A 261 5.41 -6.62 28.85
N ARG A 262 6.30 -6.75 27.87
CA ARG A 262 7.32 -7.81 27.80
C ARG A 262 8.60 -7.47 28.59
N GLU A 263 8.67 -6.30 29.21
CA GLU A 263 9.86 -5.78 29.91
C GLU A 263 11.11 -5.72 29.01
N VAL A 264 10.93 -5.59 27.69
CA VAL A 264 12.03 -5.47 26.74
C VAL A 264 12.41 -4.01 26.61
N LEU A 265 13.62 -3.66 27.06
CA LEU A 265 14.21 -2.35 26.82
C LEU A 265 14.71 -2.25 25.39
N ILE A 266 14.08 -1.40 24.59
CA ILE A 266 14.56 -1.11 23.25
C ILE A 266 14.92 0.39 23.19
N PRO A 267 16.22 0.73 23.24
CA PRO A 267 16.71 2.12 23.24
C PRO A 267 16.13 2.98 22.11
N ALA A 268 15.84 2.37 20.96
CA ALA A 268 15.17 2.96 19.80
C ALA A 268 13.87 3.70 20.14
N PHE A 269 13.10 3.15 21.09
CA PHE A 269 11.78 3.65 21.44
C PHE A 269 11.84 4.84 22.41
N ALA A 270 12.97 5.04 23.12
CA ALA A 270 13.16 6.20 23.98
C ALA A 270 13.18 7.52 23.18
N SER A 271 13.66 7.48 21.93
CA SER A 271 13.68 8.63 21.02
C SER A 271 12.37 8.90 20.27
N LEU A 272 11.37 8.02 20.35
CA LEU A 272 10.14 8.13 19.54
C LEU A 272 9.07 9.07 20.11
N LYS A 273 9.29 9.65 21.29
CA LYS A 273 8.29 10.45 22.00
C LYS A 273 7.95 11.82 21.38
N ALA A 274 8.49 12.18 20.20
CA ALA A 274 8.27 13.53 19.63
C ALA A 274 8.33 13.68 18.09
N SER A 275 8.36 12.59 17.30
CA SER A 275 8.59 12.67 15.85
C SER A 275 7.41 12.23 14.98
N GLY A 276 7.32 12.78 13.75
CA GLY A 276 6.39 12.30 12.72
C GLY A 276 6.64 10.85 12.34
N ILE A 277 5.63 10.17 11.78
CA ILE A 277 5.64 8.71 11.64
C ILE A 277 6.75 8.14 10.75
N SER A 278 7.09 8.85 9.67
CA SER A 278 8.19 8.47 8.78
C SER A 278 9.52 8.46 9.53
N LEU A 279 9.81 9.50 10.32
CA LEU A 279 11.03 9.55 11.13
C LEU A 279 11.04 8.48 12.23
N THR A 280 9.89 8.22 12.84
CA THR A 280 9.72 7.13 13.83
C THR A 280 10.04 5.76 13.22
N ILE A 281 9.54 5.49 12.01
CA ILE A 281 9.78 4.26 11.27
C ILE A 281 11.24 4.15 10.83
N GLN A 282 11.85 5.24 10.38
CA GLN A 282 13.27 5.28 10.03
C GLN A 282 14.17 5.04 11.25
N ASN A 283 13.84 5.62 12.40
CA ASN A 283 14.58 5.41 13.64
C ASN A 283 14.45 3.96 14.14
N LEU A 284 13.25 3.38 14.06
CA LEU A 284 13.02 1.97 14.37
C LEU A 284 13.84 1.06 13.44
N ALA A 285 13.82 1.35 12.15
CA ALA A 285 14.61 0.64 11.17
C ALA A 285 16.09 0.72 11.56
N ASN A 286 16.67 1.91 11.68
CA ASN A 286 18.08 2.10 12.02
C ASN A 286 18.50 1.39 13.31
N ALA A 287 17.67 1.41 14.36
CA ALA A 287 17.99 0.78 15.63
C ALA A 287 17.94 -0.75 15.60
N VAL A 288 17.02 -1.32 14.81
CA VAL A 288 16.99 -2.76 14.52
C VAL A 288 18.31 -3.23 13.88
N PHE A 289 19.03 -2.34 13.19
CA PHE A 289 20.20 -2.68 12.39
C PHE A 289 21.55 -2.45 13.06
N THR A 290 21.60 -1.89 14.27
CA THR A 290 22.86 -1.59 15.00
C THR A 290 23.22 -2.58 16.11
N GLU A 291 22.29 -3.45 16.52
CA GLU A 291 22.51 -4.46 17.58
C GLU A 291 22.32 -5.87 17.00
N ASN A 292 22.89 -6.91 17.64
CA ASN A 292 22.72 -8.32 17.25
C ASN A 292 21.23 -8.69 17.25
N PHE A 293 20.57 -8.47 16.11
CA PHE A 293 19.14 -8.54 15.99
C PHE A 293 18.65 -9.99 16.01
N ASP A 294 17.97 -10.35 17.10
CA ASP A 294 17.26 -11.63 17.19
C ASP A 294 15.90 -11.49 16.50
N LEU A 295 15.82 -12.03 15.27
CA LEU A 295 14.62 -12.01 14.44
C LEU A 295 13.38 -12.56 15.18
N LEU A 296 13.57 -13.48 16.13
CA LEU A 296 12.47 -14.07 16.91
C LEU A 296 11.93 -13.09 17.97
N ASN A 297 12.79 -12.31 18.61
CA ASN A 297 12.39 -11.37 19.68
C ASN A 297 11.77 -10.06 19.16
N TYR A 298 12.02 -9.74 17.89
CA TYR A 298 11.62 -8.47 17.29
C TYR A 298 10.79 -8.63 16.01
N SER A 299 10.19 -9.80 15.81
CA SER A 299 9.37 -10.11 14.64
C SER A 299 8.23 -9.12 14.42
N GLU A 300 7.68 -8.54 15.50
CA GLU A 300 6.63 -7.54 15.45
C GLU A 300 7.11 -6.22 14.86
N ILE A 301 8.36 -5.79 15.14
CA ILE A 301 8.94 -4.58 14.53
C ILE A 301 9.11 -4.80 13.03
N LEU A 302 9.66 -5.95 12.62
CA LEU A 302 9.79 -6.29 11.21
C LEU A 302 8.42 -6.26 10.52
N ARG A 303 7.39 -6.79 11.17
CA ARG A 303 6.04 -6.83 10.62
C ARG A 303 5.50 -5.41 10.38
N LEU A 304 5.66 -4.49 11.33
CA LEU A 304 5.31 -3.07 11.12
C LEU A 304 6.07 -2.48 9.93
N LEU A 305 7.40 -2.62 9.93
CA LEU A 305 8.25 -1.97 8.93
C LEU A 305 7.96 -2.49 7.51
N PHE A 306 7.75 -3.80 7.35
CA PHE A 306 7.34 -4.40 6.08
C PHE A 306 5.92 -4.02 5.69
N SER A 307 4.94 -4.08 6.61
CA SER A 307 3.56 -3.63 6.34
C SER A 307 3.53 -2.19 5.86
N TYR A 308 4.30 -1.31 6.52
CA TYR A 308 4.37 0.11 6.17
C TYR A 308 5.03 0.34 4.81
N ALA A 309 6.20 -0.27 4.57
CA ALA A 309 6.89 -0.17 3.30
C ALA A 309 6.00 -0.71 2.16
N TYR A 310 5.38 -1.87 2.36
CA TYR A 310 4.45 -2.45 1.40
C TYR A 310 3.28 -1.52 1.09
N ALA A 311 2.59 -1.01 2.12
CA ALA A 311 1.47 -0.09 1.95
C ALA A 311 1.86 1.21 1.22
N LYS A 312 3.02 1.80 1.58
CA LYS A 312 3.57 2.97 0.89
C LYS A 312 3.86 2.68 -0.58
N SER A 313 4.44 1.51 -0.88
CA SER A 313 4.74 1.10 -2.25
C SER A 313 3.48 1.06 -3.13
N LEU A 314 2.33 0.66 -2.58
CA LEU A 314 1.07 0.61 -3.32
C LEU A 314 0.56 1.98 -3.70
N SER A 315 0.87 3.03 -2.94
CA SER A 315 0.50 4.40 -3.32
C SER A 315 1.37 4.97 -4.43
N CYS A 316 2.62 4.49 -4.56
CA CYS A 316 3.64 5.09 -5.43
C CYS A 316 3.93 4.31 -6.71
N LEU A 317 3.82 2.98 -6.69
CA LEU A 317 4.12 2.09 -7.83
C LEU A 317 2.87 1.71 -8.64
N ASN A 318 1.72 2.33 -8.36
CA ASN A 318 0.41 1.80 -8.73
C ASN A 318 0.02 1.96 -10.21
N GLU A 319 0.97 2.25 -11.09
CA GLU A 319 0.74 2.20 -12.54
C GLU A 319 2.02 2.20 -13.38
N ASP A 320 3.12 2.67 -12.80
CA ASP A 320 4.40 2.83 -13.46
C ASP A 320 5.39 1.71 -13.07
N PHE A 321 6.26 1.38 -14.02
CA PHE A 321 7.28 0.34 -13.91
C PHE A 321 8.60 0.99 -13.56
N LEU A 322 9.20 0.58 -12.44
CA LEU A 322 10.55 1.01 -12.09
C LEU A 322 11.54 0.31 -13.01
N VAL A 323 12.24 1.10 -13.82
CA VAL A 323 13.22 0.62 -14.78
C VAL A 323 14.54 1.33 -14.58
N ARG A 324 15.63 0.57 -14.67
CA ARG A 324 17.00 1.06 -14.72
C ARG A 324 17.34 1.34 -16.17
N ILE A 325 17.50 2.60 -16.50
CA ILE A 325 17.95 2.97 -17.83
C ILE A 325 19.45 2.67 -17.89
N PRO A 326 19.93 1.93 -18.90
CA PRO A 326 21.36 1.86 -19.16
C PRO A 326 21.91 3.27 -19.31
N ALA A 327 22.89 3.64 -18.48
CA ALA A 327 23.34 5.02 -18.36
C ALA A 327 23.69 5.63 -19.74
N HIS A 328 23.28 6.89 -19.94
CA HIS A 328 23.71 7.79 -21.02
C HIS A 328 23.34 7.46 -22.49
N MET A 329 22.28 6.69 -22.76
CA MET A 329 21.85 6.44 -24.15
C MET A 329 21.30 7.65 -24.92
N TYR A 330 21.16 8.82 -24.29
CA TYR A 330 20.43 9.95 -24.87
C TYR A 330 21.28 11.18 -25.18
N ASN A 331 22.57 11.18 -24.83
CA ASN A 331 23.51 12.24 -25.22
C ASN A 331 24.68 11.62 -26.00
N VAL A 332 24.42 11.27 -27.26
CA VAL A 332 25.36 10.52 -28.09
C VAL A 332 26.39 11.46 -28.71
N SER A 333 27.29 11.97 -27.87
CA SER A 333 28.61 12.37 -28.35
C SER A 333 29.49 11.12 -28.47
N LEU A 334 30.45 11.14 -29.38
CA LEU A 334 31.35 10.00 -29.58
C LEU A 334 32.25 9.74 -28.35
N ASP A 335 32.58 10.79 -27.61
CA ASP A 335 33.36 10.67 -26.37
C ASP A 335 32.50 10.12 -25.22
N SER A 336 31.21 10.49 -25.19
CA SER A 336 30.22 9.89 -24.31
C SER A 336 30.11 8.39 -24.59
N LEU A 337 29.86 7.95 -25.84
CA LEU A 337 29.84 6.50 -26.19
C LEU A 337 31.11 5.77 -25.71
N THR A 338 32.28 6.37 -25.89
CA THR A 338 33.54 5.73 -25.50
C THR A 338 33.68 5.61 -23.98
N GLN A 339 33.30 6.65 -23.22
CA GLN A 339 33.31 6.65 -21.75
C GLN A 339 32.23 5.73 -21.14
N ILE A 340 31.00 5.80 -21.66
CA ILE A 340 29.83 4.97 -21.30
C ILE A 340 30.22 3.51 -21.26
N TRP A 341 30.83 3.02 -22.34
CA TRP A 341 31.04 1.60 -22.52
C TRP A 341 32.35 1.10 -21.87
N THR A 342 33.34 1.97 -21.64
CA THR A 342 34.50 1.61 -20.80
C THR A 342 34.15 1.37 -19.34
N HIS A 343 33.10 2.02 -18.83
CA HIS A 343 32.64 1.88 -17.44
C HIS A 343 31.84 0.57 -17.22
N PHE A 344 31.16 0.07 -18.25
CA PHE A 344 30.43 -1.22 -18.22
C PHE A 344 31.32 -2.43 -18.55
N ILE A 345 32.37 -2.27 -19.36
CA ILE A 345 33.28 -3.38 -19.70
C ILE A 345 34.18 -3.73 -18.52
N LYS A 346 34.66 -2.71 -17.77
CA LYS A 346 35.44 -2.95 -16.55
C LYS A 346 34.57 -3.62 -15.48
N PRO A 347 35.08 -4.61 -14.75
CA PRO A 347 34.37 -5.17 -13.60
C PRO A 347 34.20 -4.05 -12.59
N GLN A 348 32.97 -3.62 -12.40
CA GLN A 348 32.63 -2.61 -11.42
C GLN A 348 32.91 -3.20 -10.03
N LYS A 349 33.77 -2.52 -9.26
CA LYS A 349 33.73 -2.65 -7.81
C LYS A 349 32.33 -2.22 -7.37
N SER A 350 31.79 -2.91 -6.36
CA SER A 350 30.48 -2.63 -5.73
C SER A 350 30.01 -1.20 -5.95
N PHE A 351 28.93 -1.04 -6.73
CA PHE A 351 28.29 0.24 -6.95
C PHE A 351 27.78 0.77 -5.60
N ASP A 352 28.30 1.90 -5.14
CA ASP A 352 27.67 2.71 -4.09
C ASP A 352 26.55 3.54 -4.75
N SER A 353 25.45 2.91 -5.17
CA SER A 353 24.24 3.62 -5.57
C SER A 353 23.52 4.11 -4.31
N SER A 354 23.90 5.28 -3.80
CA SER A 354 23.20 5.91 -2.68
C SER A 354 21.77 6.25 -3.11
N ILE A 355 20.78 5.87 -2.29
CA ILE A 355 19.34 6.14 -2.50
C ILE A 355 19.04 7.64 -2.75
N ASP A 356 19.94 8.54 -2.38
CA ASP A 356 19.78 9.97 -2.59
C ASP A 356 19.63 10.34 -4.08
N SER A 357 20.32 9.66 -5.01
CA SER A 357 20.14 9.90 -6.46
C SER A 357 18.79 9.38 -7.01
N VAL A 358 18.20 8.42 -6.30
CA VAL A 358 16.91 7.82 -6.64
C VAL A 358 15.76 8.72 -6.19
N LYS A 359 15.90 9.40 -5.03
CA LYS A 359 14.89 10.35 -4.50
C LYS A 359 14.47 11.40 -5.52
N ASP A 360 15.43 11.93 -6.27
CA ASP A 360 15.18 12.99 -7.26
C ASP A 360 14.36 12.51 -8.48
N ASN A 361 14.38 11.21 -8.79
CA ASN A 361 13.82 10.66 -10.03
C ASN A 361 12.51 9.88 -9.87
N ILE A 362 12.25 9.27 -8.70
CA ILE A 362 11.04 8.44 -8.46
C ILE A 362 10.15 8.95 -7.31
N GLY A 363 10.48 10.13 -6.77
CA GLY A 363 9.76 10.78 -5.68
C GLY A 363 10.20 10.31 -4.29
N PRO A 364 10.02 11.17 -3.27
CA PRO A 364 10.55 10.95 -1.92
C PRO A 364 9.91 9.75 -1.20
N ASP A 365 8.58 9.56 -1.34
CA ASP A 365 7.87 8.45 -0.70
C ASP A 365 8.31 7.08 -1.25
N THR A 366 8.51 6.98 -2.57
CA THR A 366 8.96 5.74 -3.22
C THR A 366 10.38 5.38 -2.78
N ALA A 367 11.27 6.37 -2.76
CA ALA A 367 12.66 6.18 -2.34
C ALA A 367 12.77 5.77 -0.86
N GLU A 368 11.98 6.39 0.02
CA GLU A 368 11.89 6.01 1.44
C GLU A 368 11.44 4.54 1.59
N CYS A 369 10.40 4.14 0.86
CA CYS A 369 9.90 2.77 0.87
C CYS A 369 10.99 1.75 0.45
N LEU A 370 11.71 2.04 -0.63
CA LEU A 370 12.79 1.18 -1.12
C LEU A 370 13.97 1.15 -0.14
N GLU A 371 14.28 2.27 0.52
CA GLU A 371 15.31 2.35 1.56
C GLU A 371 15.00 1.46 2.76
N ILE A 372 13.79 1.58 3.31
CA ILE A 372 13.35 0.79 4.47
C ILE A 372 13.41 -0.68 4.11
N THR A 373 12.86 -1.07 2.95
CA THR A 373 12.88 -2.45 2.46
C THR A 373 14.31 -2.97 2.33
N ARG A 374 15.23 -2.16 1.80
CA ARG A 374 16.63 -2.55 1.58
C ARG A 374 17.30 -2.90 2.90
N LYS A 375 17.23 -1.97 3.85
CA LYS A 375 17.87 -2.14 5.16
C LYS A 375 17.30 -3.34 5.91
N LEU A 376 15.99 -3.57 5.81
CA LEU A 376 15.33 -4.75 6.37
C LEU A 376 15.89 -6.05 5.77
N VAL A 377 15.95 -6.12 4.44
CA VAL A 377 16.43 -7.32 3.74
C VAL A 377 17.89 -7.57 4.08
N GLU A 378 18.76 -6.54 3.99
CA GLU A 378 20.18 -6.63 4.33
C GLU A 378 20.43 -7.20 5.73
N SER A 379 19.64 -6.75 6.70
CA SER A 379 19.77 -7.19 8.08
C SER A 379 19.23 -8.59 8.33
N CYS A 380 18.36 -9.07 7.44
CA CYS A 380 17.83 -10.42 7.46
C CYS A 380 18.65 -11.41 6.60
N ILE A 381 19.61 -10.95 5.78
CA ILE A 381 20.47 -11.80 4.94
C ILE A 381 21.15 -12.92 5.74
N PRO A 382 21.75 -12.66 6.92
CA PRO A 382 22.44 -13.72 7.68
C PRO A 382 21.54 -14.92 8.04
N ASN A 383 20.22 -14.70 8.10
CA ASN A 383 19.22 -15.72 8.44
C ASN A 383 18.11 -15.79 7.36
N ILE A 384 18.50 -15.84 6.08
CA ILE A 384 17.56 -15.74 4.96
C ILE A 384 16.44 -16.79 4.98
N GLU A 385 16.69 -18.01 5.47
CA GLU A 385 15.64 -19.05 5.59
C GLU A 385 14.56 -18.68 6.62
N LEU A 386 14.97 -18.15 7.77
CA LEU A 386 14.05 -17.69 8.81
C LEU A 386 13.26 -16.47 8.32
N PHE A 387 13.92 -15.60 7.56
CA PHE A 387 13.30 -14.44 6.94
C PHE A 387 12.26 -14.81 5.89
N LEU A 388 12.54 -15.81 5.04
CA LEU A 388 11.57 -16.31 4.06
C LEU A 388 10.33 -16.90 4.76
N LYS A 389 10.52 -17.70 5.81
CA LYS A 389 9.40 -18.19 6.64
C LYS A 389 8.61 -17.05 7.27
N PHE A 390 9.29 -15.99 7.74
CA PHE A 390 8.61 -14.81 8.27
C PHE A 390 7.74 -14.11 7.21
N LEU A 391 8.24 -13.95 5.98
CA LEU A 391 7.49 -13.34 4.88
C LEU A 391 6.22 -14.14 4.53
N GLU A 392 6.27 -15.47 4.59
CA GLU A 392 5.09 -16.33 4.40
C GLU A 392 3.98 -16.03 5.41
N THR A 393 4.33 -15.67 6.65
CA THR A 393 3.35 -15.30 7.69
C THR A 393 2.75 -13.90 7.52
N CYS A 394 3.27 -13.09 6.59
CA CYS A 394 2.81 -11.72 6.39
C CYS A 394 1.71 -11.59 5.33
N HIS A 395 1.49 -12.63 4.51
CA HIS A 395 0.43 -12.68 3.47
C HIS A 395 0.37 -11.45 2.55
N PHE A 396 1.51 -10.84 2.22
CA PHE A 396 1.59 -9.71 1.30
C PHE A 396 1.82 -10.22 -0.12
N GLU A 397 0.81 -10.09 -0.99
CA GLU A 397 0.84 -10.65 -2.36
C GLU A 397 2.04 -10.14 -3.18
N LYS A 398 2.48 -8.89 -2.97
CA LYS A 398 3.53 -8.24 -3.79
C LYS A 398 4.83 -7.97 -3.06
N ILE A 399 5.05 -8.56 -1.88
CA ILE A 399 6.23 -8.23 -1.06
C ILE A 399 7.55 -8.61 -1.72
N PHE A 400 7.59 -9.76 -2.41
CA PHE A 400 8.79 -10.19 -3.12
C PHE A 400 9.13 -9.26 -4.29
N SER A 401 8.13 -8.67 -4.95
CA SER A 401 8.36 -7.66 -5.99
C SER A 401 8.99 -6.38 -5.41
N LEU A 402 8.51 -5.92 -4.26
CA LEU A 402 9.06 -4.77 -3.54
C LEU A 402 10.50 -5.02 -3.09
N ILE A 403 10.77 -6.21 -2.53
CA ILE A 403 12.13 -6.65 -2.17
C ILE A 403 13.03 -6.67 -3.41
N GLY A 404 12.55 -7.23 -4.52
CA GLY A 404 13.26 -7.23 -5.80
C GLY A 404 13.63 -5.82 -6.27
N TYR A 405 12.68 -4.87 -6.27
CA TYR A 405 12.95 -3.48 -6.64
C TYR A 405 14.01 -2.84 -5.76
N SER A 406 13.92 -3.04 -4.44
CA SER A 406 14.84 -2.49 -3.46
C SER A 406 16.27 -3.04 -3.63
N LEU A 407 16.40 -4.35 -3.86
CA LEU A 407 17.68 -5.00 -4.14
C LEU A 407 18.27 -4.59 -5.49
N MET A 408 17.42 -4.38 -6.50
CA MET A 408 17.84 -3.89 -7.81
C MET A 408 18.44 -2.49 -7.70
N VAL A 409 17.79 -1.58 -6.97
CA VAL A 409 18.23 -0.18 -6.77
C VAL A 409 19.55 -0.09 -6.00
N SER A 410 19.76 -1.01 -5.06
CA SER A 410 20.98 -1.09 -4.25
C SER A 410 22.13 -1.87 -4.89
N GLY A 411 21.95 -2.35 -6.13
CA GLY A 411 23.00 -3.08 -6.84
C GLY A 411 23.24 -4.52 -6.35
N GLN A 412 22.40 -5.07 -5.47
CA GLN A 412 22.51 -6.43 -4.95
C GLN A 412 21.90 -7.47 -5.93
N TYR A 413 22.38 -7.47 -7.18
CA TYR A 413 21.78 -8.24 -8.27
C TYR A 413 21.66 -9.77 -8.05
N PRO A 414 22.62 -10.47 -7.42
CA PRO A 414 22.46 -11.91 -7.16
C PRO A 414 21.28 -12.23 -6.22
N LEU A 415 21.06 -11.40 -5.19
CA LEU A 415 19.93 -11.58 -4.26
C LEU A 415 18.63 -11.13 -4.92
N CYS A 416 18.67 -10.02 -5.67
CA CYS A 416 17.56 -9.53 -6.49
C CYS A 416 17.02 -10.65 -7.40
N LEU A 417 17.92 -11.35 -8.11
CA LEU A 417 17.58 -12.47 -9.00
C LEU A 417 16.79 -13.54 -8.25
N LYS A 418 17.29 -13.99 -7.08
CA LYS A 418 16.62 -15.01 -6.26
C LYS A 418 15.21 -14.59 -5.86
N PHE A 419 15.03 -13.38 -5.34
CA PHE A 419 13.74 -12.90 -4.86
C PHE A 419 12.73 -12.67 -5.99
N ILE A 420 13.16 -12.17 -7.15
CA ILE A 420 12.28 -12.01 -8.32
C ILE A 420 11.84 -13.37 -8.85
N THR A 421 12.75 -14.35 -8.93
CA THR A 421 12.38 -15.72 -9.36
C THR A 421 11.35 -16.35 -8.41
N MET A 422 11.53 -16.16 -7.10
CA MET A 422 10.54 -16.60 -6.11
C MET A 422 9.18 -15.89 -6.29
N ALA A 423 9.18 -14.58 -6.57
CA ALA A 423 7.96 -13.83 -6.85
C ALA A 423 7.20 -14.40 -8.06
N ILE A 424 7.92 -14.75 -9.14
CA ILE A 424 7.32 -15.31 -10.36
C ILE A 424 6.68 -16.69 -10.12
N GLN A 425 7.23 -17.48 -9.19
CA GLN A 425 6.70 -18.80 -8.83
C GLN A 425 5.41 -18.73 -8.00
N THR A 426 5.05 -17.56 -7.48
CA THR A 426 3.77 -17.35 -6.80
C THR A 426 2.63 -17.12 -7.79
N ASN A 427 1.39 -17.29 -7.36
CA ASN A 427 0.22 -17.10 -8.23
C ASN A 427 0.03 -15.61 -8.52
N ILE A 428 0.54 -15.16 -9.66
CA ILE A 428 0.59 -13.74 -10.04
C ILE A 428 -0.33 -13.42 -11.21
N THR A 429 -0.82 -12.19 -11.22
CA THR A 429 -1.57 -11.67 -12.37
C THR A 429 -0.67 -11.51 -13.60
N GLN A 430 -1.25 -11.46 -14.80
CA GLN A 430 -0.50 -11.25 -16.05
C GLN A 430 0.32 -9.95 -16.01
N ARG A 431 -0.20 -8.90 -15.38
CA ARG A 431 0.51 -7.62 -15.23
C ARG A 431 1.71 -7.74 -14.30
N GLU A 432 1.57 -8.46 -13.19
CA GLU A 432 2.69 -8.72 -12.27
C GLU A 432 3.76 -9.58 -12.92
N TYR A 433 3.36 -10.57 -13.72
CA TYR A 433 4.31 -11.35 -14.52
C TYR A 433 5.14 -10.45 -15.44
N LEU A 434 4.50 -9.51 -16.13
CA LEU A 434 5.18 -8.52 -16.96
C LEU A 434 6.17 -7.66 -16.16
N VAL A 435 5.74 -7.15 -15.00
CA VAL A 435 6.59 -6.35 -14.09
C VAL A 435 7.83 -7.15 -13.66
N LEU A 436 7.62 -8.35 -13.11
CA LEU A 436 8.67 -9.19 -12.57
C LEU A 436 9.63 -9.67 -13.68
N THR A 437 9.11 -9.99 -14.86
CA THR A 437 9.94 -10.37 -16.01
C THR A 437 10.81 -9.21 -16.47
N LEU A 438 10.29 -7.98 -16.49
CA LEU A 438 11.09 -6.78 -16.79
C LEU A 438 12.21 -6.56 -15.78
N GLN A 439 11.94 -6.75 -14.47
CA GLN A 439 12.98 -6.67 -13.45
C GLN A 439 14.02 -7.79 -13.61
N LEU A 440 13.58 -9.00 -13.97
CA LEU A 440 14.45 -10.16 -14.20
C LEU A 440 15.42 -9.92 -15.35
N ILE A 441 14.92 -9.37 -16.46
CA ILE A 441 15.74 -8.96 -17.61
C ILE A 441 16.82 -7.96 -17.17
N GLN A 442 16.44 -6.92 -16.43
CA GLN A 442 17.36 -5.88 -15.94
C GLN A 442 18.42 -6.45 -14.98
N THR A 443 18.01 -7.38 -14.12
CA THR A 443 18.90 -8.04 -13.17
C THR A 443 19.92 -8.93 -13.91
N ASN A 444 19.48 -9.72 -14.88
CA ASN A 444 20.35 -10.54 -15.73
C ASN A 444 21.32 -9.67 -16.55
N LEU A 445 20.86 -8.54 -17.09
CA LEU A 445 21.72 -7.57 -17.79
C LEU A 445 22.81 -7.03 -16.87
N ALA A 446 22.46 -6.65 -15.64
CA ALA A 446 23.42 -6.16 -14.65
C ALA A 446 24.44 -7.24 -14.24
N LEU A 447 24.02 -8.52 -14.22
CA LEU A 447 24.89 -9.68 -14.02
C LEU A 447 25.70 -10.10 -15.24
N ARG A 448 25.54 -9.41 -16.39
CA ARG A 448 26.14 -9.73 -17.70
C ARG A 448 25.69 -11.07 -18.29
N ASP A 449 24.54 -11.57 -17.88
CA ASP A 449 23.87 -12.72 -18.48
C ASP A 449 23.05 -12.29 -19.69
N PHE A 450 23.76 -11.86 -20.74
CA PHE A 450 23.15 -11.29 -21.93
C PHE A 450 22.29 -12.30 -22.71
N GLN A 451 22.61 -13.60 -22.62
CA GLN A 451 21.85 -14.64 -23.27
C GLN A 451 20.45 -14.76 -22.67
N ASN A 452 20.34 -14.94 -21.34
CA ASN A 452 19.05 -15.05 -20.68
C ASN A 452 18.23 -13.76 -20.82
N SER A 453 18.87 -12.59 -20.72
CA SER A 453 18.20 -11.31 -20.99
C SER A 453 17.65 -11.23 -22.42
N TYR A 454 18.43 -11.63 -23.43
CA TYR A 454 18.00 -11.63 -24.83
C TYR A 454 16.78 -12.52 -25.04
N GLU A 455 16.85 -13.77 -24.56
CA GLU A 455 15.75 -14.73 -24.72
C GLU A 455 14.46 -14.23 -24.05
N MET A 456 14.56 -13.71 -22.83
CA MET A 456 13.41 -13.15 -22.10
C MET A 456 12.81 -11.94 -22.81
N ILE A 457 13.63 -11.03 -23.36
CA ILE A 457 13.13 -9.86 -24.08
C ILE A 457 12.36 -10.29 -25.34
N VAL A 458 12.90 -11.24 -26.12
CA VAL A 458 12.24 -11.73 -27.34
C VAL A 458 10.89 -12.38 -27.02
N ILE A 459 10.83 -13.20 -25.96
CA ILE A 459 9.57 -13.83 -25.51
C ILE A 459 8.56 -12.76 -25.09
N LEU A 460 8.97 -11.81 -24.24
CA LEU A 460 8.09 -10.80 -23.69
C LEU A 460 7.55 -9.83 -24.76
N LEU A 461 8.40 -9.44 -25.72
CA LEU A 461 7.96 -8.63 -26.86
C LEU A 461 6.94 -9.38 -27.73
N GLU A 462 7.10 -10.69 -27.95
CA GLU A 462 6.12 -11.48 -28.72
C GLU A 462 4.75 -11.49 -28.02
N GLU A 463 4.74 -11.64 -26.70
CA GLU A 463 3.50 -11.60 -25.90
C GLU A 463 2.82 -10.23 -25.96
N LEU A 464 3.58 -9.15 -25.75
CA LEU A 464 3.05 -7.78 -25.79
C LEU A 464 2.48 -7.41 -27.16
N MET A 465 3.12 -7.84 -28.25
CA MET A 465 2.65 -7.56 -29.62
C MET A 465 1.33 -8.26 -29.96
N LYS A 466 1.05 -9.45 -29.40
CA LYS A 466 -0.25 -10.14 -29.58
C LYS A 466 -1.41 -9.34 -28.98
N THR A 467 -1.14 -8.50 -27.98
CA THR A 467 -2.15 -7.69 -27.29
C THR A 467 -2.46 -6.35 -27.97
N ASN A 468 -1.85 -6.07 -29.13
CA ASN A 468 -2.17 -4.95 -30.02
C ASN A 468 -2.05 -3.55 -29.35
N THR A 469 -1.06 -3.38 -28.49
CA THR A 469 -0.74 -2.10 -27.84
C THR A 469 -0.03 -1.18 -28.83
N LYS A 470 -0.78 -0.25 -29.45
CA LYS A 470 -0.18 0.88 -30.20
C LYS A 470 0.62 1.75 -29.23
N SER A 471 1.90 1.44 -29.03
CA SER A 471 2.79 2.27 -28.22
C SER A 471 3.09 3.56 -28.98
N LYS A 472 2.87 4.71 -28.32
CA LYS A 472 3.44 5.96 -28.80
C LYS A 472 4.92 5.94 -28.42
N ILE A 473 5.78 6.20 -29.39
CA ILE A 473 7.24 6.32 -29.18
C ILE A 473 7.48 7.34 -28.06
N PHE A 474 8.10 6.87 -26.97
CA PHE A 474 8.53 7.71 -25.86
C PHE A 474 10.05 7.63 -25.77
N VAL A 475 10.70 8.77 -25.97
CA VAL A 475 12.14 8.96 -25.78
C VAL A 475 12.27 9.77 -24.49
N PRO A 476 12.59 9.16 -23.34
CA PRO A 476 12.87 9.93 -22.13
C PRO A 476 14.09 10.83 -22.39
N ILE A 477 13.97 12.13 -22.08
CA ILE A 477 15.10 13.05 -22.04
C ILE A 477 15.77 12.83 -20.69
N ILE A 478 17.01 12.33 -20.66
CA ILE A 478 17.70 11.94 -19.43
C ILE A 478 18.99 12.77 -19.28
N PRO A 479 19.23 13.40 -18.12
CA PRO A 479 20.47 14.11 -17.83
C PRO A 479 21.68 13.18 -17.79
N SER A 480 22.88 13.75 -17.85
CA SER A 480 24.09 13.08 -18.31
C SER A 480 24.91 12.32 -17.27
N ASP A 481 24.55 12.20 -16.00
CA ASP A 481 25.59 11.97 -14.97
C ASP A 481 25.37 10.93 -13.84
N GLU A 482 24.24 10.22 -13.70
CA GLU A 482 24.06 9.22 -12.60
C GLU A 482 23.22 7.98 -12.98
N ASP A 483 23.19 6.93 -12.14
CA ASP A 483 22.35 5.74 -12.33
C ASP A 483 20.85 6.11 -12.26
N TYR A 484 20.15 6.13 -13.40
CA TYR A 484 18.76 6.59 -13.47
C TYR A 484 17.76 5.43 -13.42
N TYR A 485 17.28 5.13 -12.22
CA TYR A 485 16.01 4.46 -12.04
C TYR A 485 14.88 5.44 -12.31
N ILE A 486 13.97 5.11 -13.24
CA ILE A 486 12.78 5.91 -13.54
C ILE A 486 11.52 5.07 -13.48
N LEU A 487 10.39 5.76 -13.36
CA LEU A 487 9.06 5.20 -13.53
C LEU A 487 8.59 5.38 -14.98
N ILE A 488 8.32 4.28 -15.69
CA ILE A 488 7.73 4.30 -17.04
C ILE A 488 6.31 3.74 -17.05
N LYS A 489 5.46 4.28 -17.93
CA LYS A 489 4.10 3.75 -18.14
C LYS A 489 4.12 2.46 -18.95
N GLU A 490 3.11 1.61 -18.74
CA GLU A 490 2.94 0.33 -19.46
C GLU A 490 3.06 0.45 -20.98
N LYS A 491 2.46 1.50 -21.56
CA LYS A 491 2.54 1.82 -23.00
C LYS A 491 3.96 2.04 -23.54
N SER A 492 4.95 2.21 -22.66
CA SER A 492 6.35 2.50 -23.02
C SER A 492 7.26 1.28 -22.88
N ILE A 493 6.73 0.15 -22.40
CA ILE A 493 7.51 -1.07 -22.14
C ILE A 493 8.15 -1.61 -23.41
N ILE A 494 7.43 -1.61 -24.54
CA ILE A 494 7.95 -2.07 -25.82
C ILE A 494 9.21 -1.28 -26.21
N ASN A 495 9.15 0.05 -26.12
CA ASN A 495 10.30 0.91 -26.43
C ASN A 495 11.48 0.61 -25.50
N TYR A 496 11.20 0.40 -24.22
CA TYR A 496 12.21 0.06 -23.23
C TYR A 496 12.86 -1.31 -23.48
N LEU A 497 12.08 -2.31 -23.91
CA LEU A 497 12.59 -3.62 -24.31
C LEU A 497 13.48 -3.55 -25.56
N CYS A 498 13.07 -2.79 -26.57
CA CYS A 498 13.89 -2.55 -27.76
C CYS A 498 15.21 -1.85 -27.42
N LEU A 499 15.18 -0.91 -26.49
CA LEU A 499 16.35 -0.22 -25.97
C LEU A 499 17.33 -1.18 -25.25
N MET A 500 16.81 -2.13 -24.45
CA MET A 500 17.63 -3.18 -23.85
C MET A 500 18.20 -4.15 -24.91
N LEU A 501 17.45 -4.50 -25.95
CA LEU A 501 17.98 -5.28 -27.09
C LEU A 501 19.13 -4.54 -27.78
N PHE A 502 18.98 -3.24 -28.04
CA PHE A 502 20.03 -2.42 -28.64
C PHE A 502 21.32 -2.51 -27.82
N HIS A 503 21.20 -2.40 -26.50
CA HIS A 503 22.33 -2.54 -25.58
C HIS A 503 23.00 -3.93 -25.66
N ILE A 504 22.23 -5.02 -25.66
CA ILE A 504 22.76 -6.39 -25.78
C ILE A 504 23.54 -6.58 -27.07
N VAL A 505 22.93 -6.22 -28.21
CA VAL A 505 23.54 -6.38 -29.55
C VAL A 505 24.80 -5.53 -29.66
N TRP A 506 24.81 -4.33 -29.08
CA TRP A 506 25.99 -3.46 -29.04
C TRP A 506 27.14 -4.09 -28.25
N CYS A 507 26.84 -4.66 -27.08
CA CYS A 507 27.83 -5.35 -26.26
C CYS A 507 28.46 -6.54 -26.99
N LEU A 508 27.67 -7.30 -27.75
CA LEU A 508 28.19 -8.35 -28.63
C LEU A 508 29.08 -7.78 -29.75
N TYR A 509 28.63 -6.71 -30.41
CA TYR A 509 29.34 -6.07 -31.53
C TYR A 509 30.74 -5.58 -31.12
N VAL A 510 30.84 -4.99 -29.92
CA VAL A 510 32.10 -4.47 -29.38
C VAL A 510 33.03 -5.59 -28.92
N LYS A 511 32.50 -6.72 -28.45
CA LYS A 511 33.25 -7.82 -27.85
C LYS A 511 33.82 -8.80 -28.89
N LEU A 512 33.05 -9.13 -29.92
CA LEU A 512 33.42 -10.13 -30.92
C LEU A 512 34.30 -9.48 -31.98
N ASP A 513 35.39 -10.14 -32.40
CA ASP A 513 36.36 -9.58 -33.35
C ASP A 513 36.22 -10.08 -34.80
N ASN A 514 35.26 -10.95 -35.08
CA ASN A 514 35.00 -11.47 -36.42
C ASN A 514 34.19 -10.48 -37.27
N ASP A 515 34.74 -10.09 -38.43
CA ASP A 515 34.12 -9.13 -39.36
C ASP A 515 32.72 -9.56 -39.83
N VAL A 516 32.52 -10.85 -40.19
CA VAL A 516 31.22 -11.37 -40.65
C VAL A 516 30.17 -11.30 -39.54
N THR A 517 30.59 -11.52 -38.30
CA THR A 517 29.74 -11.42 -37.12
C THR A 517 29.43 -9.95 -36.77
N LYS A 518 30.40 -9.06 -36.94
CA LYS A 518 30.22 -7.62 -36.74
C LYS A 518 29.24 -7.03 -37.75
N ASP A 519 29.27 -7.46 -39.00
CA ASP A 519 28.32 -7.04 -40.04
C ASP A 519 26.88 -7.39 -39.67
N PHE A 520 26.66 -8.65 -39.28
CA PHE A 520 25.35 -9.12 -38.82
C PHE A 520 24.83 -8.34 -37.59
N LEU A 521 25.71 -8.07 -36.62
CA LEU A 521 25.36 -7.31 -35.42
C LEU A 521 25.10 -5.83 -35.72
N LEU A 522 25.83 -5.25 -36.68
CA LEU A 522 25.58 -3.89 -37.16
C LEU A 522 24.20 -3.79 -37.81
N ASP A 523 23.83 -4.74 -38.67
CA ASP A 523 22.50 -4.79 -39.29
C ASP A 523 21.39 -4.83 -38.23
N ALA A 524 21.56 -5.65 -37.20
CA ALA A 524 20.61 -5.74 -36.10
C ALA A 524 20.49 -4.42 -35.31
N LEU A 525 21.60 -3.72 -35.05
CA LEU A 525 21.60 -2.41 -34.39
C LEU A 525 20.85 -1.35 -35.21
N LEU A 526 21.08 -1.34 -36.52
CA LEU A 526 20.43 -0.40 -37.43
C LEU A 526 18.92 -0.62 -37.48
N MET A 527 18.50 -1.88 -37.50
CA MET A 527 17.10 -2.24 -37.49
C MET A 527 16.40 -1.83 -36.19
N ILE A 528 17.00 -2.10 -35.02
CA ILE A 528 16.45 -1.67 -33.74
C ILE A 528 16.35 -0.14 -33.71
N ALA A 529 17.37 0.57 -34.18
CA ALA A 529 17.39 2.03 -34.17
C ALA A 529 16.28 2.64 -35.06
N GLN A 530 16.03 2.03 -36.22
CA GLN A 530 14.94 2.45 -37.10
C GLN A 530 13.57 2.18 -36.49
N SER A 531 13.40 1.06 -35.78
CA SER A 531 12.12 0.74 -35.10
C SER A 531 11.81 1.65 -33.90
N ILE A 532 12.82 2.13 -33.17
CA ILE A 532 12.61 3.00 -31.98
C ILE A 532 12.48 4.48 -32.37
N TRP A 533 13.27 4.94 -33.34
CA TRP A 533 13.47 6.37 -33.58
C TRP A 533 13.13 6.76 -35.01
N ASP A 534 11.90 6.50 -35.47
CA ASP A 534 11.45 6.71 -36.86
C ASP A 534 11.90 8.06 -37.50
N PHE A 535 12.04 9.14 -36.70
CA PHE A 535 12.61 10.45 -37.10
C PHE A 535 14.00 10.79 -36.50
N GLN A 536 14.43 10.16 -35.40
CA GLN A 536 15.68 10.46 -34.66
C GLN A 536 16.80 9.39 -34.84
N GLY A 537 16.48 8.22 -35.39
CA GLY A 537 17.41 7.10 -35.58
C GLY A 537 18.47 7.48 -36.60
N TYR A 538 18.10 8.34 -37.55
CA TYR A 538 19.01 9.03 -38.45
C TYR A 538 19.99 9.99 -37.76
N ALA A 539 19.73 10.46 -36.54
CA ALA A 539 20.67 11.29 -35.78
C ALA A 539 21.68 10.43 -35.00
N LEU A 540 21.27 9.26 -34.49
CA LEU A 540 22.18 8.27 -33.84
C LEU A 540 23.13 7.62 -34.86
N PHE A 541 22.65 7.48 -36.10
CA PHE A 541 23.30 6.79 -37.21
C PHE A 541 24.65 7.38 -37.65
N PRO A 542 24.83 8.72 -37.81
CA PRO A 542 26.13 9.35 -38.01
C PRO A 542 27.12 9.06 -36.88
N TYR A 543 26.67 8.94 -35.63
CA TYR A 543 27.55 8.65 -34.50
C TYR A 543 27.99 7.18 -34.46
N LEU A 544 27.08 6.25 -34.76
CA LEU A 544 27.39 4.83 -34.99
C LEU A 544 28.41 4.69 -36.12
N ALA A 545 28.17 5.32 -37.27
CA ALA A 545 29.07 5.33 -38.43
C ALA A 545 30.45 5.94 -38.10
N LYS A 546 30.50 7.02 -37.29
CA LYS A 546 31.75 7.67 -36.84
C LYS A 546 32.56 6.81 -35.88
N HIS A 547 31.90 6.02 -35.01
CA HIS A 547 32.57 5.07 -34.13
C HIS A 547 33.13 3.87 -34.92
N ILE A 548 32.34 3.35 -35.85
CA ILE A 548 32.71 2.29 -36.80
C ILE A 548 33.95 2.67 -37.62
N THR A 549 33.95 3.87 -38.21
CA THR A 549 35.10 4.38 -38.99
C THR A 549 36.34 4.62 -38.12
N LYS A 550 36.18 5.10 -36.88
CA LYS A 550 37.31 5.32 -35.96
C LYS A 550 37.99 4.03 -35.50
N ARG A 551 37.26 2.92 -35.35
CA ARG A 551 37.86 1.63 -34.95
C ARG A 551 38.60 0.91 -36.08
N ARG A 552 38.51 1.38 -37.34
CA ARG A 552 39.08 0.71 -38.53
C ARG A 552 38.73 -0.78 -38.63
N SER A 553 37.63 -1.20 -38.01
CA SER A 553 37.33 -2.62 -37.74
C SER A 553 36.20 -3.18 -38.60
N LEU A 554 35.95 -2.59 -39.76
CA LEU A 554 34.90 -3.06 -40.67
C LEU A 554 35.44 -3.14 -42.09
N PHE A 555 35.46 -4.36 -42.61
CA PHE A 555 35.52 -4.67 -44.03
C PHE A 555 34.07 -4.75 -44.54
N PHE A 556 33.32 -3.65 -44.49
CA PHE A 556 31.96 -3.56 -45.06
C PHE A 556 32.03 -2.72 -46.35
N PRO A 557 32.30 -3.33 -47.51
CA PRO A 557 32.66 -2.61 -48.74
C PRO A 557 31.53 -1.71 -49.24
N ASP A 558 30.29 -1.99 -48.81
CA ASP A 558 29.07 -1.32 -49.26
C ASP A 558 28.48 -0.38 -48.21
N LEU A 559 29.18 -0.04 -47.12
CA LEU A 559 28.64 0.84 -46.08
C LEU A 559 28.17 2.16 -46.69
N ASP A 560 29.04 2.85 -47.42
CA ASP A 560 28.72 4.13 -48.07
C ASP A 560 27.61 4.00 -49.11
N GLN A 561 27.56 2.89 -49.86
CA GLN A 561 26.50 2.60 -50.83
C GLN A 561 25.15 2.39 -50.12
N TYR A 562 25.16 1.68 -48.98
CA TYR A 562 24.02 1.43 -48.13
C TYR A 562 23.52 2.73 -47.45
N LEU A 563 24.44 3.55 -46.93
CA LEU A 563 24.19 4.87 -46.35
C LEU A 563 23.47 5.77 -47.37
N ASN A 564 23.97 5.81 -48.61
CA ASN A 564 23.38 6.59 -49.70
C ASN A 564 22.02 6.05 -50.13
N ASN A 565 21.87 4.73 -50.28
CA ASN A 565 20.61 4.11 -50.68
C ASN A 565 19.48 4.34 -49.66
N MET A 566 19.79 4.33 -48.36
CA MET A 566 18.81 4.61 -47.31
C MET A 566 18.40 6.08 -47.24
N ALA A 567 19.34 7.00 -47.45
CA ALA A 567 19.05 8.44 -47.54
C ALA A 567 18.17 8.75 -48.77
N ILE A 568 18.52 8.17 -49.92
CA ILE A 568 17.77 8.32 -51.18
C ILE A 568 16.36 7.71 -51.06
N LEU A 569 16.23 6.49 -50.55
CA LEU A 569 14.90 5.87 -50.35
C LEU A 569 14.02 6.72 -49.42
N SER A 570 14.60 7.36 -48.40
CA SER A 570 13.86 8.22 -47.47
C SER A 570 13.33 9.49 -48.13
N GLU A 571 14.19 10.23 -48.84
CA GLU A 571 13.84 11.42 -49.63
C GLU A 571 12.73 11.11 -50.66
N PHE A 572 12.87 10.00 -51.39
CA PHE A 572 11.89 9.61 -52.41
C PHE A 572 10.54 9.15 -51.85
N THR A 573 10.52 8.49 -50.68
CA THR A 573 9.26 8.07 -50.04
C THR A 573 8.50 9.28 -49.48
N LEU A 574 9.22 10.27 -48.94
CA LEU A 574 8.66 11.54 -48.44
C LEU A 574 8.13 12.43 -49.58
N MET A 575 8.81 12.45 -50.74
CA MET A 575 8.41 13.32 -51.84
C MET A 575 7.19 12.83 -52.64
N PHE A 576 6.95 11.51 -52.75
CA PHE A 576 6.04 11.02 -53.81
C PHE A 576 4.82 10.22 -53.40
N ASN A 577 4.67 9.70 -52.17
CA ASN A 577 3.45 8.99 -51.76
C ASN A 577 3.02 7.84 -52.73
N VAL A 578 3.94 7.30 -53.54
CA VAL A 578 3.66 6.26 -54.55
C VAL A 578 4.19 4.91 -54.08
N LYS A 579 3.34 3.87 -54.14
CA LYS A 579 3.71 2.46 -53.98
C LYS A 579 4.65 2.06 -55.12
N PHE A 580 5.93 1.84 -54.84
CA PHE A 580 6.84 1.30 -55.84
C PHE A 580 6.69 -0.23 -55.97
N CYS A 581 6.58 -0.69 -57.22
CA CYS A 581 6.75 -2.08 -57.60
C CYS A 581 8.21 -2.24 -58.05
N ILE A 582 8.98 -3.07 -57.36
CA ILE A 582 10.34 -3.42 -57.76
C ILE A 582 10.22 -4.39 -58.93
N SER A 583 10.67 -4.01 -60.12
CA SER A 583 10.55 -4.85 -61.30
C SER A 583 11.41 -6.11 -61.18
N SER A 584 10.81 -7.23 -61.59
CA SER A 584 11.32 -8.59 -61.40
C SER A 584 12.43 -9.00 -62.38
N GLU A 585 12.96 -8.11 -63.21
CA GLU A 585 13.65 -8.53 -64.44
C GLU A 585 15.18 -8.36 -64.48
N LYS A 586 15.84 -7.82 -63.44
CA LYS A 586 17.31 -7.89 -63.34
C LYS A 586 17.76 -8.17 -61.90
N LYS A 587 17.80 -9.45 -61.54
CA LYS A 587 18.39 -9.98 -60.31
C LYS A 587 19.91 -9.97 -60.37
N GLU A 588 20.55 -8.81 -60.47
CA GLU A 588 21.96 -8.65 -60.09
C GLU A 588 22.12 -7.32 -59.36
N TYR A 589 21.50 -7.25 -58.18
CA TYR A 589 22.06 -6.45 -57.10
C TYR A 589 22.81 -7.43 -56.20
N ILE A 590 24.11 -7.19 -56.03
CA ILE A 590 24.88 -7.80 -54.95
C ILE A 590 24.26 -7.29 -53.66
N SER A 591 23.45 -8.10 -52.99
CA SER A 591 23.28 -8.02 -51.55
C SER A 591 22.67 -9.33 -51.04
N ASN A 592 23.47 -10.15 -50.38
CA ASN A 592 23.02 -11.30 -49.57
C ASN A 592 22.13 -10.88 -48.36
N LEU A 593 21.61 -9.66 -48.34
CA LEU A 593 20.94 -9.05 -47.21
C LEU A 593 19.42 -9.11 -47.41
N LYS A 594 18.80 -10.21 -46.96
CA LYS A 594 17.33 -10.35 -46.74
C LYS A 594 16.73 -9.15 -45.98
N PHE A 595 17.57 -8.42 -45.25
CA PHE A 595 17.28 -7.18 -44.54
C PHE A 595 16.63 -6.08 -45.40
N ARG A 596 17.08 -5.90 -46.66
CA ARG A 596 16.58 -4.84 -47.55
C ARG A 596 15.10 -5.06 -47.90
N ASP A 597 14.72 -6.32 -48.13
CA ASP A 597 13.35 -6.70 -48.42
C ASP A 597 12.41 -6.46 -47.23
N TRP A 598 12.91 -6.66 -46.01
CA TRP A 598 12.11 -6.49 -44.80
C TRP A 598 11.90 -5.02 -44.43
N MET A 599 12.93 -4.18 -44.58
CA MET A 599 12.81 -2.73 -44.40
C MET A 599 11.92 -2.07 -45.46
N LEU A 600 12.03 -2.53 -46.71
CA LEU A 600 11.11 -2.12 -47.77
C LEU A 600 9.68 -2.60 -47.46
N GLN A 601 9.49 -3.80 -46.91
CA GLN A 601 8.19 -4.25 -46.43
C GLN A 601 7.63 -3.33 -45.34
N VAL A 602 8.38 -2.91 -44.31
CA VAL A 602 7.88 -1.95 -43.27
C VAL A 602 7.22 -0.73 -43.94
N LYS A 603 7.94 -0.09 -44.86
CA LYS A 603 7.50 1.13 -45.52
C LYS A 603 6.38 0.89 -46.55
N LEU A 604 6.34 -0.27 -47.21
CA LEU A 604 5.38 -0.59 -48.26
C LEU A 604 4.07 -1.20 -47.74
N THR A 605 4.10 -2.01 -46.67
CA THR A 605 2.94 -2.72 -46.12
C THR A 605 2.20 -1.94 -45.03
N LYS A 606 2.79 -0.84 -44.53
CA LYS A 606 2.32 -0.12 -43.33
C LYS A 606 2.24 -1.02 -42.08
N GLU A 607 2.97 -2.13 -42.05
CA GLU A 607 3.14 -2.94 -40.85
C GLU A 607 3.89 -2.12 -39.78
N ASP A 608 3.53 -2.32 -38.52
CA ASP A 608 4.23 -1.68 -37.39
C ASP A 608 5.72 -2.07 -37.40
N PRO A 609 6.66 -1.10 -37.40
CA PRO A 609 8.11 -1.35 -37.34
C PRO A 609 8.53 -2.33 -36.24
N THR A 610 7.79 -2.37 -35.13
CA THR A 610 8.03 -3.29 -34.00
C THR A 610 7.73 -4.75 -34.39
N THR A 611 6.72 -4.98 -35.25
CA THR A 611 6.35 -6.33 -35.71
C THR A 611 7.45 -6.94 -36.59
N LEU A 612 8.09 -6.12 -37.43
CA LEU A 612 9.18 -6.54 -38.30
C LEU A 612 10.49 -6.75 -37.54
N LEU A 613 10.76 -5.91 -36.53
CA LEU A 613 11.83 -6.13 -35.56
C LEU A 613 11.71 -7.51 -34.90
N MET A 614 10.49 -7.89 -34.51
CA MET A 614 10.22 -9.19 -33.90
C MET A 614 10.38 -10.36 -34.85
N LYS A 615 9.91 -10.23 -36.10
CA LYS A 615 10.17 -11.25 -37.14
C LYS A 615 11.67 -11.49 -37.29
N PHE A 616 12.52 -10.47 -37.12
CA PHE A 616 13.96 -10.57 -37.30
C PHE A 616 14.63 -11.29 -36.16
N PHE A 617 14.41 -10.84 -34.92
CA PHE A 617 15.02 -11.50 -33.77
C PHE A 617 14.51 -12.93 -33.60
N LYS A 618 13.29 -13.22 -34.05
CA LYS A 618 12.77 -14.58 -34.11
C LYS A 618 13.45 -15.43 -35.19
N PHE A 619 13.59 -14.89 -36.40
CA PHE A 619 14.24 -15.60 -37.51
C PHE A 619 15.72 -15.86 -37.25
N TYR A 620 16.40 -14.92 -36.61
CA TYR A 620 17.82 -15.01 -36.28
C TYR A 620 18.08 -15.44 -34.83
N LYS A 621 17.07 -16.01 -34.14
CA LYS A 621 17.19 -16.38 -32.72
C LYS A 621 18.41 -17.28 -32.49
N ASP A 622 18.50 -18.39 -33.20
CA ASP A 622 19.57 -19.37 -33.02
C ASP A 622 20.93 -18.78 -33.38
N ALA A 623 20.99 -17.95 -34.43
CA ALA A 623 22.20 -17.24 -34.80
C ALA A 623 22.69 -16.32 -33.68
N PHE A 624 21.79 -15.58 -33.01
CA PHE A 624 22.16 -14.78 -31.83
C PHE A 624 22.61 -15.64 -30.65
N LEU A 625 21.94 -16.77 -30.39
CA LEU A 625 22.32 -17.70 -29.32
C LEU A 625 23.73 -18.26 -29.52
N ASP A 626 24.09 -18.59 -30.76
CA ASP A 626 25.42 -19.06 -31.11
C ASP A 626 26.50 -17.99 -30.82
N LEU A 627 26.19 -16.70 -30.96
CA LEU A 627 27.13 -15.61 -30.65
C LEU A 627 27.47 -15.49 -29.17
N PHE A 628 26.56 -15.88 -28.27
CA PHE A 628 26.82 -15.87 -26.83
C PHE A 628 27.71 -17.04 -26.40
N ASN A 629 27.74 -18.14 -27.18
CA ASN A 629 28.52 -19.35 -26.93
C ASN A 629 29.96 -19.29 -27.47
N ILE A 630 30.34 -18.22 -28.18
CA ILE A 630 31.71 -18.04 -28.67
C ILE A 630 32.64 -17.87 -27.44
N PRO A 631 33.62 -18.78 -27.26
CA PRO A 631 34.54 -18.73 -26.13
C PRO A 631 35.28 -17.38 -26.07
N LYS A 632 35.51 -16.90 -24.84
CA LYS A 632 36.19 -15.61 -24.57
C LYS A 632 37.61 -15.57 -25.09
#